data_AF-A0A504Y5T7-F1
#
_entry.id   AF-A0A504Y5T7-F1
#
_cell.length_a   1.000
_cell.length_b   1.000
_cell.length_c   1.000
_cell.angle_alpha   90.00
_cell.angle_beta   90.00
_cell.angle_gamma   90.00
#
_symmetry.space_group_name_H-M   'P 1'
#
loop_
_entity.id
_entity.type
_entity.pdbx_description
1 polymer ?
#
loop_
_entity_poly.entity_id
_entity_poly.type
_entity_poly.pdbx_seq_one_letter_code
_entity_poly.pdbx_strand_id
1 'polypeptide(L)'
;MFYAVDTDGSEVITMNELREYVERNELDSTMVSDYHPCFRSLLEPSFGFRRKSREEYTRSKPNILPLGIKVIAAQMPIDQQILIAEETKQLVKSMGQPNSQQLTRQLKDALDETYGKTWHVIIVDGSYWITFSHVPDCSFHFQYEDRCYLIWKTNE
;
A
#
# COMPACT_ATOMS: atom_id res chain seq x y z
N MET A 1 -9.17 -8.89 -8.14
CA MET A 1 -10.43 -9.53 -7.79
C MET A 1 -10.19 -10.87 -7.12
N PHE A 2 -9.65 -11.91 -7.78
CA PHE A 2 -9.44 -13.21 -7.10
C PHE A 2 -8.63 -13.09 -5.78
N TYR A 3 -7.41 -12.56 -5.84
CA TYR A 3 -6.54 -12.32 -4.68
C TYR A 3 -6.99 -11.19 -3.73
N ALA A 4 -8.03 -10.44 -4.10
CA ALA A 4 -8.59 -9.42 -3.22
C ALA A 4 -9.63 -10.03 -2.28
N VAL A 5 -10.25 -11.13 -2.72
CA VAL A 5 -11.27 -11.89 -1.98
C VAL A 5 -10.64 -13.05 -1.21
N ASP A 6 -9.64 -13.72 -1.80
CA ASP A 6 -8.85 -14.77 -1.13
C ASP A 6 -7.93 -14.13 -0.09
N THR A 7 -8.43 -14.06 1.14
CA THR A 7 -7.73 -13.40 2.26
C THR A 7 -6.82 -14.37 3.02
N ASP A 8 -7.09 -15.67 2.92
CA ASP A 8 -6.34 -16.73 3.59
C ASP A 8 -5.20 -17.31 2.72
N GLY A 9 -5.16 -16.97 1.43
CA GLY A 9 -4.13 -17.42 0.49
C GLY A 9 -4.27 -18.90 0.13
N SER A 10 -5.46 -19.47 0.30
CA SER A 10 -5.76 -20.87 0.00
C SER A 10 -5.86 -21.17 -1.49
N GLU A 11 -5.79 -20.14 -2.35
CA GLU A 11 -6.08 -20.23 -3.79
C GLU A 11 -7.50 -20.77 -4.08
N VAL A 12 -8.39 -20.72 -3.09
CA VAL A 12 -9.78 -21.16 -3.16
C VAL A 12 -10.66 -20.12 -2.47
N ILE A 13 -11.31 -19.26 -3.26
CA ILE A 13 -12.27 -18.30 -2.70
C ILE A 13 -13.49 -19.04 -2.18
N THR A 14 -13.73 -18.91 -0.88
CA THR A 14 -14.95 -19.40 -0.27
C THR A 14 -16.10 -18.40 -0.44
N MET A 15 -17.33 -18.91 -0.41
CA MET A 15 -18.52 -18.06 -0.56
C MET A 15 -18.67 -17.03 0.58
N ASN A 16 -18.07 -17.33 1.74
CA ASN A 16 -18.06 -16.43 2.89
C ASN A 16 -17.11 -15.26 2.65
N GLU A 17 -15.89 -15.52 2.16
CA GLU A 17 -14.94 -14.46 1.81
C GLU A 17 -15.46 -13.52 0.73
N LEU A 18 -16.17 -14.05 -0.28
CA LEU A 18 -16.79 -13.24 -1.32
C LEU A 18 -17.85 -12.31 -0.74
N ARG A 19 -18.67 -12.80 0.19
CA ARG A 19 -19.70 -11.98 0.87
C ARG A 19 -19.06 -10.89 1.73
N GLU A 20 -18.06 -11.25 2.52
CA GLU A 20 -17.32 -10.28 3.33
C GLU A 20 -16.65 -9.21 2.49
N TYR A 21 -16.09 -9.58 1.33
CA TYR A 21 -15.47 -8.64 0.41
C TYR A 21 -16.49 -7.70 -0.24
N VAL A 22 -17.67 -8.21 -0.62
CA VAL A 22 -18.77 -7.42 -1.20
C VAL A 22 -19.33 -6.43 -0.18
N GLU A 23 -19.55 -6.88 1.06
CA GLU A 23 -20.01 -6.01 2.16
C GLU A 23 -18.97 -4.94 2.51
N ARG A 24 -17.68 -5.29 2.58
CA ARG A 24 -16.59 -4.36 2.95
C ARG A 24 -16.35 -3.27 1.90
N ASN A 25 -16.63 -3.56 0.63
CA ASN A 25 -16.40 -2.62 -0.48
C ASN A 25 -17.71 -2.00 -1.02
N GLU A 26 -18.83 -2.16 -0.31
CA GLU A 26 -20.15 -1.64 -0.71
C GLU A 26 -20.55 -2.03 -2.15
N LEU A 27 -20.20 -3.25 -2.56
CA LEU A 27 -20.47 -3.75 -3.92
C LEU A 27 -21.88 -4.35 -4.01
N ASP A 28 -22.43 -4.40 -5.22
CA ASP A 28 -23.77 -4.93 -5.44
C ASP A 28 -23.85 -6.44 -5.10
N SER A 29 -24.84 -6.79 -4.28
CA SER A 29 -25.18 -8.15 -3.87
C SER A 29 -25.43 -9.12 -5.04
N THR A 30 -25.79 -8.59 -6.22
CA THR A 30 -25.95 -9.38 -7.46
C THR A 30 -24.64 -10.04 -7.90
N MET A 31 -23.48 -9.49 -7.53
CA MET A 31 -22.16 -10.09 -7.80
C MET A 31 -22.02 -11.48 -7.18
N VAL A 32 -22.62 -11.75 -6.02
CA VAL A 32 -22.60 -13.08 -5.38
C VAL A 32 -23.42 -14.10 -6.18
N SER A 33 -24.51 -13.65 -6.80
CA SER A 33 -25.41 -14.48 -7.61
C SER A 33 -24.81 -14.80 -8.99
N ASP A 34 -24.20 -13.82 -9.66
CA ASP A 34 -23.58 -13.98 -10.98
C ASP A 34 -22.25 -14.74 -10.95
N TYR A 35 -21.63 -14.87 -9.78
CA TYR A 35 -20.40 -15.66 -9.59
C TYR A 35 -20.61 -17.18 -9.71
N HIS A 36 -21.83 -17.67 -9.44
CA HIS A 36 -22.11 -19.11 -9.31
C HIS A 36 -22.03 -19.91 -10.63
N PRO A 37 -22.45 -19.38 -11.80
CA PRO A 37 -22.31 -20.10 -13.08
C PRO A 37 -20.89 -20.02 -13.65
N CYS A 38 -20.20 -18.89 -13.46
CA CYS A 38 -18.92 -18.61 -14.12
C CYS A 38 -17.77 -19.51 -13.59
N PHE A 39 -17.80 -19.85 -12.30
CA PHE A 39 -16.72 -20.65 -11.68
C PHE A 39 -16.80 -22.15 -11.99
N ARG A 40 -18.00 -22.69 -12.25
CA ARG A 40 -18.16 -24.10 -12.61
C ARG A 40 -17.50 -24.42 -13.96
N SER A 41 -17.42 -23.44 -14.86
CA SER A 41 -16.69 -23.52 -16.13
C SER A 41 -15.15 -23.47 -15.97
N LEU A 42 -14.63 -22.99 -14.84
CA LEU A 42 -13.17 -22.86 -14.60
C LEU A 42 -12.54 -24.12 -14.00
N LEU A 43 -13.33 -25.15 -13.72
CA LEU A 43 -12.87 -26.46 -13.24
C LEU A 43 -12.61 -27.45 -14.38
N GLU A 44 -12.94 -27.11 -15.64
CA GLU A 44 -12.51 -27.91 -16.78
C GLU A 44 -11.05 -27.61 -17.14
N PRO A 45 -10.17 -28.64 -17.26
CA PRO A 45 -8.73 -28.45 -17.51
C PRO A 45 -8.38 -27.88 -18.89
N SER A 46 -9.37 -27.54 -19.72
CA SER A 46 -9.23 -27.36 -21.17
C SER A 46 -9.17 -25.89 -21.63
N PHE A 47 -9.27 -24.91 -20.74
CA PHE A 47 -8.99 -23.51 -21.09
C PHE A 47 -7.75 -23.03 -20.36
N GLY A 48 -6.64 -22.95 -21.10
CA GLY A 48 -5.33 -22.50 -20.66
C GLY A 48 -5.28 -21.02 -20.27
N PHE A 49 -6.03 -20.63 -19.24
CA PHE A 49 -5.73 -19.43 -18.48
C PHE A 49 -4.55 -19.76 -17.56
N ARG A 50 -3.35 -19.38 -18.01
CA ARG A 50 -2.15 -19.34 -17.17
C ARG A 50 -2.49 -18.51 -15.93
N ARG A 51 -2.64 -19.16 -14.77
CA ARG A 51 -2.84 -18.49 -13.49
C ARG A 51 -1.64 -17.57 -13.26
N LYS A 52 -1.85 -16.27 -13.40
CA LYS A 52 -0.84 -15.25 -13.09
C LYS A 52 -0.46 -15.41 -11.62
N SER A 53 0.83 -15.50 -11.29
CA SER A 53 1.26 -15.66 -9.91
C SER A 53 0.83 -14.45 -9.07
N ARG A 54 0.73 -14.64 -7.74
CA ARG A 54 0.43 -13.57 -6.77
C ARG A 54 1.31 -12.31 -6.96
N GLU A 55 2.56 -12.52 -7.34
CA GLU A 55 3.55 -11.48 -7.68
C GLU A 55 3.18 -10.67 -8.94
N GLU A 56 2.56 -11.32 -9.92
CA GLU A 56 2.09 -10.66 -11.13
C GLU A 56 0.78 -9.90 -10.86
N TYR A 57 0.00 -10.34 -9.87
CA TYR A 57 -1.17 -9.61 -9.40
C TYR A 57 -0.81 -8.33 -8.62
N THR A 58 0.20 -8.39 -7.73
CA THR A 58 0.71 -7.20 -7.05
C THR A 58 1.34 -6.20 -8.03
N ARG A 59 2.05 -6.68 -9.06
CA ARG A 59 2.54 -5.84 -10.18
C ARG A 59 1.43 -5.22 -11.05
N SER A 60 0.22 -5.77 -10.99
CA SER A 60 -0.93 -5.31 -11.80
C SER A 60 -1.89 -4.39 -11.04
N LYS A 61 -1.63 -4.11 -9.75
CA LYS A 61 -2.28 -2.95 -9.11
C LYS A 61 -1.86 -1.72 -9.90
N PRO A 62 -2.80 -0.84 -10.29
CA PRO A 62 -2.41 0.38 -10.95
C PRO A 62 -1.48 1.15 -9.99
N ASN A 63 -0.33 1.62 -10.49
CA ASN A 63 0.68 2.37 -9.74
C ASN A 63 0.15 3.74 -9.32
N ILE A 64 -0.91 3.74 -8.53
CA ILE A 64 -1.65 4.90 -8.08
C ILE A 64 -1.35 5.04 -6.61
N LEU A 65 -0.73 6.17 -6.26
CA LEU A 65 -0.49 6.52 -4.87
C LEU A 65 -1.82 6.61 -4.11
N PRO A 66 -1.83 6.29 -2.80
CA PRO A 66 -3.02 6.38 -1.99
C PRO A 66 -3.68 7.77 -2.10
N LEU A 67 -5.01 7.79 -2.22
CA LEU A 67 -5.80 9.02 -2.26
C LEU A 67 -5.41 9.98 -1.13
N GLY A 68 -5.22 11.26 -1.46
CA GLY A 68 -4.83 12.31 -0.52
C GLY A 68 -3.32 12.55 -0.39
N ILE A 69 -2.48 11.72 -1.03
CA ILE A 69 -1.03 11.92 -1.07
C ILE A 69 -0.67 12.83 -2.25
N LYS A 70 0.05 13.92 -1.97
CA LYS A 70 0.64 14.79 -3.00
C LYS A 70 2.15 14.65 -2.94
N VAL A 71 2.76 14.11 -3.98
CA VAL A 71 4.22 14.00 -4.06
C VAL A 71 4.83 15.38 -4.25
N ILE A 72 5.81 15.72 -3.42
CA ILE A 72 6.61 16.95 -3.55
C ILE A 72 7.88 16.64 -4.32
N ALA A 73 8.60 15.59 -3.90
CA ALA A 73 9.79 15.10 -4.57
C ALA A 73 9.94 13.60 -4.27
N ALA A 74 10.33 12.80 -5.25
CA ALA A 74 10.56 11.37 -5.04
C ALA A 74 11.75 10.91 -5.86
N GLN A 75 12.64 10.18 -5.20
CA GLN A 75 13.77 9.50 -5.81
C GLN A 75 13.78 8.10 -5.22
N MET A 76 12.77 7.33 -5.60
CA MET A 76 12.59 5.91 -5.29
C MET A 76 11.50 5.32 -6.23
N PRO A 77 11.45 3.98 -6.43
CA PRO A 77 10.42 3.33 -7.24
C PRO A 77 9.00 3.56 -6.71
N ILE A 78 8.02 3.67 -7.61
CA ILE A 78 6.62 3.97 -7.26
C ILE A 78 6.01 2.92 -6.31
N ASP A 79 6.39 1.66 -6.44
CA ASP A 79 5.93 0.58 -5.56
C ASP A 79 6.32 0.84 -4.09
N GLN A 80 7.53 1.35 -3.87
CA GLN A 80 8.00 1.71 -2.54
C GLN A 80 7.33 2.99 -2.02
N GLN A 81 7.07 3.96 -2.89
CA GLN A 81 6.31 5.16 -2.53
C GLN A 81 4.90 4.79 -2.04
N ILE A 82 4.24 3.85 -2.71
CA ILE A 82 2.91 3.35 -2.33
C ILE A 82 2.98 2.70 -0.94
N LEU A 83 3.96 1.83 -0.69
CA LEU A 83 4.12 1.17 0.60
C LEU A 83 4.32 2.17 1.74
N ILE A 84 5.23 3.14 1.57
CA ILE A 84 5.51 4.17 2.59
C ILE A 84 4.27 5.05 2.82
N ALA A 85 3.56 5.39 1.75
CA ALA A 85 2.35 6.20 1.85
C ALA A 85 1.22 5.44 2.56
N GLU A 86 1.01 4.15 2.25
CA GLU A 86 0.01 3.31 2.93
C GLU A 86 0.33 3.15 4.41
N GLU A 87 1.59 2.87 4.74
CA GLU A 87 2.07 2.76 6.12
C GLU A 87 1.86 4.06 6.90
N THR A 88 2.23 5.20 6.31
CA THR A 88 2.01 6.51 6.92
C THR A 88 0.51 6.73 7.20
N LYS A 89 -0.37 6.38 6.26
CA LYS A 89 -1.83 6.51 6.45
C LYS A 89 -2.34 5.59 7.55
N GLN A 90 -1.83 4.36 7.65
CA GLN A 90 -2.22 3.42 8.71
C GLN A 90 -1.81 3.94 10.09
N LEU A 91 -0.58 4.45 10.21
CA LEU A 91 -0.05 5.02 11.46
C LEU A 91 -0.83 6.28 11.89
N VAL A 92 -1.18 7.16 10.95
CA VAL A 92 -2.02 8.34 11.25
C VAL A 92 -3.40 7.92 11.73
N LYS A 93 -4.03 6.93 11.07
CA LYS A 93 -5.35 6.42 11.45
C LYS A 93 -5.35 5.74 12.82
N SER A 94 -4.30 4.97 13.16
CA SER A 94 -4.24 4.21 14.41
C SER A 94 -3.99 5.10 15.64
N MET A 95 -3.23 6.19 15.49
CA MET A 95 -2.88 7.07 16.61
C MET A 95 -3.96 8.11 16.96
N GLY A 96 -4.89 8.43 16.05
CA GLY A 96 -6.00 9.36 16.30
C GLY A 96 -5.56 10.81 16.53
N GLN A 97 -5.00 11.13 17.71
CA GLN A 97 -4.36 12.42 18.00
C GLN A 97 -2.85 12.31 17.80
N PRO A 98 -2.24 13.14 16.92
CA PRO A 98 -0.88 12.92 16.50
C PRO A 98 0.10 13.41 17.57
N ASN A 99 0.57 12.50 18.41
CA ASN A 99 1.90 12.69 18.99
C ASN A 99 2.92 12.53 17.86
N SER A 100 3.19 13.65 17.15
CA SER A 100 4.07 13.68 15.97
C SER A 100 5.43 13.04 16.23
N GLN A 101 5.91 13.08 17.47
CA GLN A 101 7.17 12.44 17.86
C GLN A 101 7.09 10.91 17.83
N GLN A 102 5.98 10.32 18.29
CA GLN A 102 5.76 8.87 18.20
C GLN A 102 5.57 8.43 16.76
N LEU A 103 4.83 9.20 15.96
CA LEU A 103 4.65 8.92 14.53
C LEU A 103 5.97 8.93 13.77
N THR A 104 6.81 9.94 14.03
CA THR A 104 8.14 10.03 13.40
C THR A 104 9.03 8.84 13.76
N ARG A 105 9.00 8.41 15.03
CA ARG A 105 9.78 7.24 15.48
C ARG A 105 9.28 5.93 14.88
N GLN A 106 7.98 5.66 14.94
CA GLN A 106 7.41 4.42 14.38
C GLN A 106 7.66 4.31 12.89
N LEU A 107 7.49 5.41 12.15
CA LEU A 107 7.76 5.41 10.71
C LEU A 107 9.25 5.20 10.42
N LYS A 108 10.14 5.81 11.21
CA LYS A 108 11.58 5.55 11.09
C LYS A 108 11.92 4.08 11.36
N ASP A 109 11.42 3.53 12.46
CA ASP A 109 11.73 2.17 12.89
C ASP A 109 11.26 1.15 11.84
N ALA A 110 10.07 1.35 11.27
CA ALA A 110 9.55 0.48 10.23
C ALA A 110 10.33 0.57 8.91
N LEU A 111 10.77 1.77 8.51
CA LEU A 111 11.64 1.96 7.35
C LEU A 111 13.03 1.33 7.55
N ASP A 112 13.59 1.47 8.76
CA ASP A 112 14.85 0.85 9.13
C ASP A 112 14.77 -0.68 9.13
N GLU A 113 13.66 -1.24 9.58
CA GLU A 113 13.40 -2.69 9.58
C GLU A 113 13.20 -3.23 8.15
N THR A 114 12.47 -2.49 7.30
CA THR A 114 12.09 -2.93 5.95
C THR A 114 13.20 -2.71 4.92
N TYR A 115 13.88 -1.56 4.96
CA TYR A 115 14.83 -1.13 3.93
C TYR A 115 16.27 -0.95 4.45
N GLY A 116 16.51 -1.35 5.70
CA GLY A 116 17.80 -1.25 6.36
C GLY A 116 18.15 0.17 6.82
N LYS A 117 18.90 0.25 7.90
CA LYS A 117 19.35 1.50 8.54
C LYS A 117 20.32 2.30 7.65
N THR A 118 20.46 3.63 7.80
CA THR A 118 19.73 4.53 8.73
C THR A 118 18.82 5.50 7.96
N TRP A 119 17.52 5.49 8.27
CA TRP A 119 16.52 6.41 7.71
C TRP A 119 16.30 7.64 8.59
N HIS A 120 16.03 8.76 7.94
CA HIS A 120 15.58 10.01 8.54
C HIS A 120 14.13 10.27 8.14
N VAL A 121 13.32 10.60 9.13
CA VAL A 121 11.91 10.98 8.96
C VAL A 121 11.69 12.32 9.64
N ILE A 122 11.16 13.29 8.92
CA ILE A 122 10.75 14.58 9.45
C ILE A 122 9.31 14.86 9.02
N ILE A 123 8.52 15.36 9.98
CA ILE A 123 7.14 15.78 9.77
C ILE A 123 7.08 17.28 10.04
N VAL A 124 6.64 18.05 9.05
CA VAL A 124 6.53 19.51 9.11
C VAL A 124 5.07 19.91 8.99
N ASP A 125 4.65 20.79 9.90
CA ASP A 125 3.39 21.54 9.79
C ASP A 125 3.71 22.89 9.14
N GLY A 126 3.34 23.07 7.87
CA GLY A 126 3.65 24.26 7.07
C GLY A 126 4.72 24.05 5.98
N SER A 127 5.46 25.13 5.68
CA SER A 127 6.43 25.19 4.57
C SER A 127 7.87 24.92 5.03
N TYR A 128 8.69 24.39 4.14
CA TYR A 128 10.10 24.08 4.41
C TYR A 128 10.99 24.39 3.20
N TRP A 129 12.29 24.63 3.47
CA TRP A 129 13.35 24.71 2.48
C TRP A 129 14.52 23.88 2.98
N ILE A 130 15.06 23.01 2.13
CA ILE A 130 16.13 22.08 2.52
C ILE A 130 17.10 21.84 1.37
N THR A 131 18.37 21.68 1.72
CA THR A 131 19.42 21.09 0.90
C THR A 131 19.94 19.86 1.63
N PHE A 132 19.95 18.69 0.99
CA PHE A 132 20.35 17.44 1.62
C PHE A 132 21.14 16.54 0.66
N SER A 133 21.82 15.56 1.23
CA SER A 133 22.49 14.48 0.50
C SER A 133 22.00 13.16 1.06
N HIS A 134 21.65 12.23 0.18
CA HIS A 134 21.02 10.97 0.51
C HIS A 134 21.56 9.86 -0.38
N VAL A 135 21.31 8.63 0.04
CA VAL A 135 21.57 7.46 -0.80
C VAL A 135 20.68 7.56 -2.05
N PRO A 136 21.23 7.37 -3.27
CA PRO A 136 20.43 7.32 -4.48
C PRO A 136 19.25 6.34 -4.33
N ASP A 137 18.13 6.69 -4.94
CA ASP A 137 16.90 5.89 -4.94
C ASP A 137 16.25 5.63 -3.57
N CYS A 138 16.66 6.37 -2.52
CA CYS A 138 16.12 6.24 -1.17
C CYS A 138 15.63 7.59 -0.59
N SER A 139 14.87 8.38 -1.36
CA SER A 139 14.21 9.59 -0.84
C SER A 139 12.78 9.74 -1.31
N PHE A 140 11.93 10.24 -0.41
CA PHE A 140 10.51 10.45 -0.67
C PHE A 140 9.94 11.57 0.20
N HIS A 141 9.48 12.63 -0.48
CA HIS A 141 8.84 13.77 0.13
C HIS A 141 7.41 13.88 -0.40
N PHE A 142 6.45 13.90 0.50
CA PHE A 142 5.05 14.00 0.15
C PHE A 142 4.27 14.79 1.20
N GLN A 143 3.13 15.32 0.79
CA GLN A 143 2.14 15.90 1.66
C GLN A 143 0.99 14.91 1.84
N TYR A 144 0.56 14.73 3.08
CA TYR A 144 -0.65 14.02 3.45
C TYR A 144 -1.42 14.87 4.44
N GLU A 145 -2.70 15.13 4.14
CA GLU A 145 -3.51 16.11 4.88
C GLU A 145 -2.79 17.48 4.90
N ASP A 146 -2.62 18.08 6.09
CA ASP A 146 -1.99 19.40 6.25
C ASP A 146 -0.50 19.31 6.64
N ARG A 147 0.14 18.15 6.48
CA ARG A 147 1.54 17.92 6.90
C ARG A 147 2.42 17.44 5.78
N CYS A 148 3.66 17.92 5.79
CA CYS A 148 4.71 17.47 4.89
C CYS A 148 5.57 16.40 5.58
N TYR A 149 5.82 15.32 4.87
CA TYR A 149 6.66 14.20 5.28
C TYR A 149 7.90 14.21 4.41
N LEU A 150 9.07 14.34 5.03
CA LEU A 150 10.36 14.26 4.37
C LEU A 150 11.06 13.01 4.88
N ILE A 151 11.33 12.09 3.97
CA ILE A 151 11.90 10.79 4.29
C ILE A 151 13.10 10.56 3.37
N TRP A 152 14.25 10.26 3.94
CA TRP A 152 15.41 9.87 3.16
C TRP A 152 16.35 8.97 3.94
N LYS A 153 17.16 8.19 3.22
CA LYS A 153 18.22 7.37 3.77
C LYS A 153 19.57 8.05 3.65
N THR A 154 20.41 7.94 4.68
CA THR A 154 21.82 8.36 4.63
C THR A 154 22.75 7.16 4.76
N ASN A 155 23.98 7.32 4.26
CA ASN A 155 25.05 6.36 4.58
C ASN A 155 25.37 6.46 6.08
N GLU A 156 25.59 5.31 6.72
CA GLU A 156 26.22 5.25 8.05
C GLU A 156 27.72 5.56 7.96
#